data_AF-A0AAJ8KTM7-F1
#
_entry.id   AF-A0AAJ8KTM7-F1
#
_cell.length_a   1.000
_cell.length_b   1.000
_cell.length_c   1.000
_cell.angle_alpha   90.00
_cell.angle_beta   90.00
_cell.angle_gamma   90.00
#
_symmetry.space_group_name_H-M   'P 1'
#
loop_
_entity.id
_entity.type
_entity.pdbx_description
1 polymer ?
#
loop_
_entity_poly.entity_id
_entity_poly.type
_entity_poly.pdbx_seq_one_letter_code
_entity_poly.pdbx_strand_id
1 'polypeptide(L)'
;MTPDDIGDLGSATGQQLLENLIKEGLTPSGQDADLSKYRKLVQVLLQNCILKPISRNSQPNPQQAQYTLTILQTQAKLHPGLLCSRGQENDHPFYCWLLPRLVQVAVSLDGGSLYDDLMITMIDALRAIGRNSSEEDVSWAKGARRLSMVLRHIHSFCQGEPSRVVSELTPRHPFP
;
A
#
# COMPACT_ATOMS: atom_id res chain seq x y z
N MET A 1 12.01 11.63 31.37
CA MET A 1 12.29 11.78 29.92
C MET A 1 13.75 11.38 29.71
N THR A 2 13.98 10.14 29.33
CA THR A 2 15.19 9.68 28.65
C THR A 2 14.74 8.70 27.54
N PRO A 3 15.28 8.82 26.32
CA PRO A 3 14.79 8.14 25.13
C PRO A 3 15.63 6.88 24.87
N ASP A 4 15.38 5.82 25.62
CA ASP A 4 16.11 4.54 25.53
C ASP A 4 15.18 3.37 25.17
N ASP A 5 14.23 3.60 24.26
CA ASP A 5 13.39 2.56 23.64
C ASP A 5 13.57 2.51 22.11
N ILE A 6 14.81 2.78 21.66
CA ILE A 6 15.28 2.41 20.31
C ILE A 6 16.14 1.15 20.45
N GLY A 7 15.65 0.20 21.25
CA GLY A 7 16.27 -1.08 21.50
C GLY A 7 15.61 -2.17 20.67
N ASP A 8 16.21 -2.41 19.50
CA ASP A 8 16.37 -3.73 18.86
C ASP A 8 16.17 -3.73 17.33
N LEU A 9 16.88 -2.80 16.66
CA LEU A 9 17.24 -2.92 15.24
C LEU A 9 18.46 -3.85 15.04
N GLY A 10 18.90 -4.56 16.08
CA GLY A 10 20.10 -5.41 16.11
C GLY A 10 19.87 -6.87 15.75
N SER A 11 18.64 -7.28 15.46
CA SER A 11 18.36 -8.62 14.92
C SER A 11 18.78 -8.68 13.44
N ALA A 12 19.52 -9.71 13.04
CA ALA A 12 20.09 -9.93 11.70
C ALA A 12 19.11 -9.71 10.51
N THR A 13 17.81 -9.76 10.78
CA THR A 13 16.71 -9.47 9.86
C THR A 13 16.49 -7.97 9.57
N GLY A 14 16.77 -7.07 10.51
CA GLY A 14 16.68 -5.62 10.32
C GLY A 14 17.81 -5.08 9.45
N GLN A 15 19.00 -5.66 9.60
CA GLN A 15 20.20 -5.28 8.84
C GLN A 15 20.10 -5.70 7.36
N GLN A 16 19.55 -6.88 7.07
CA GLN A 16 19.24 -7.29 5.68
C GLN A 16 18.17 -6.41 5.04
N LEU A 17 17.18 -5.98 5.81
CA LEU A 17 16.10 -5.13 5.34
C LEU A 17 16.64 -3.73 5.03
N LEU A 18 17.47 -3.17 5.91
CA LEU A 18 18.26 -1.95 5.67
C LEU A 18 19.18 -2.08 4.45
N GLU A 19 19.92 -3.19 4.31
CA GLU A 19 20.75 -3.43 3.13
C GLU A 19 19.92 -3.48 1.85
N ASN A 20 18.73 -4.08 1.89
CA ASN A 20 17.83 -4.10 0.73
C ASN A 20 17.26 -2.71 0.43
N LEU A 21 16.92 -1.93 1.45
CA LEU A 21 16.52 -0.52 1.30
C LEU A 21 17.65 0.33 0.69
N ILE A 22 18.89 0.12 1.14
CA ILE A 22 20.09 0.81 0.66
C ILE A 22 20.43 0.38 -0.77
N LYS A 23 20.41 -0.92 -1.08
CA LYS A 23 20.62 -1.47 -2.44
C LYS A 23 19.59 -0.94 -3.43
N GLU A 24 18.34 -0.79 -3.00
CA GLU A 24 17.26 -0.28 -3.84
C GLU A 24 17.22 1.26 -3.92
N GLY A 25 18.08 1.97 -3.17
CA GLY A 25 18.14 3.44 -3.14
C GLY A 25 16.95 4.10 -2.44
N LEU A 26 16.28 3.37 -1.55
CA LEU A 26 15.02 3.75 -0.90
C LEU A 26 15.26 4.08 0.58
N THR A 27 16.09 5.09 0.85
CA THR A 27 16.29 5.61 2.20
C THR A 27 15.18 6.60 2.57
N PRO A 28 14.60 6.52 3.77
CA PRO A 28 13.54 7.42 4.22
C PRO A 28 14.13 8.76 4.69
N SER A 29 14.78 9.50 3.79
CA SER A 29 15.05 10.92 3.99
C SER A 29 13.72 11.62 3.73
N GLY A 30 12.97 12.01 4.77
CA GLY A 30 11.62 12.61 4.69
C GLY A 30 11.52 13.97 3.97
N GLN A 31 12.43 14.23 3.03
CA GLN A 31 12.53 15.42 2.18
C GLN A 31 12.32 15.10 0.68
N ASP A 32 12.22 13.82 0.30
CA ASP A 32 12.06 13.41 -1.09
C ASP A 32 10.57 13.50 -1.50
N ALA A 33 10.19 14.44 -2.36
CA ALA A 33 8.79 14.62 -2.77
C ALA A 33 8.29 13.58 -3.80
N ASP A 34 9.14 12.62 -4.18
CA ASP A 34 8.87 11.68 -5.24
C ASP A 34 8.02 10.49 -4.76
N LEU A 35 6.71 10.54 -5.04
CA LEU A 35 5.75 9.48 -4.74
C LEU A 35 6.14 8.12 -5.36
N SER A 36 6.90 8.11 -6.46
CA SER A 36 7.32 6.87 -7.12
C SER A 36 8.29 6.07 -6.26
N LYS A 37 9.19 6.74 -5.53
CA LYS A 37 10.12 6.10 -4.58
C LYS A 37 9.37 5.48 -3.42
N TYR A 38 8.43 6.21 -2.82
CA TYR A 38 7.61 5.67 -1.74
C TYR A 38 6.73 4.50 -2.18
N ARG A 39 6.20 4.54 -3.41
CA ARG A 39 5.48 3.42 -4.01
C ARG A 39 6.39 2.21 -4.13
N LYS A 40 7.59 2.37 -4.72
CA LYS A 40 8.56 1.28 -4.88
C LYS A 40 8.98 0.70 -3.52
N LEU A 41 9.19 1.54 -2.52
CA LEU A 41 9.49 1.15 -1.15
C LEU A 41 8.41 0.26 -0.56
N VAL A 42 7.16 0.71 -0.56
CA VAL A 42 6.02 -0.08 -0.07
C VAL A 42 5.90 -1.40 -0.83
N GLN A 43 6.05 -1.37 -2.16
CA GLN A 43 5.99 -2.57 -2.98
C GLN A 43 7.07 -3.58 -2.62
N VAL A 44 8.33 -3.15 -2.53
CA VAL A 44 9.47 -4.00 -2.18
C VAL A 44 9.31 -4.59 -0.78
N LEU A 45 8.91 -3.78 0.20
CA LEU A 45 8.72 -4.24 1.57
C LEU A 45 7.57 -5.25 1.68
N LEU A 46 6.40 -4.93 1.13
CA LEU A 46 5.25 -5.83 1.15
C LEU A 46 5.55 -7.14 0.41
N GLN A 47 6.23 -7.06 -0.74
CA GLN A 47 6.59 -8.23 -1.52
C GLN A 47 7.58 -9.14 -0.79
N ASN A 48 8.63 -8.58 -0.19
CA ASN A 48 9.69 -9.39 0.42
C ASN A 48 9.37 -9.85 1.83
N CYS A 49 8.74 -9.00 2.64
CA CYS A 49 8.54 -9.28 4.06
C CYS A 49 7.25 -10.04 4.35
N ILE A 50 6.25 -9.98 3.45
CA ILE A 50 4.92 -10.55 3.68
C ILE A 50 4.53 -11.51 2.56
N LEU A 51 4.46 -11.05 1.31
CA LEU A 51 3.90 -11.85 0.21
C LEU A 51 4.79 -13.04 -0.18
N LYS A 52 6.11 -12.86 -0.28
CA LYS A 52 7.06 -13.95 -0.59
C LYS A 52 7.00 -15.07 0.47
N PRO A 53 7.08 -14.79 1.78
CA PRO A 53 6.89 -15.81 2.80
C PRO A 53 5.59 -16.61 2.63
N ILE A 54 4.45 -15.91 2.46
CA ILE A 54 3.13 -16.54 2.26
C ILE A 54 3.13 -17.43 1.01
N SER A 55 3.65 -16.94 -0.12
CA SER A 55 3.72 -17.71 -1.37
C SER A 55 4.58 -18.98 -1.27
N ARG A 56 5.48 -19.03 -0.28
CA ARG A 56 6.34 -20.19 0.03
C ARG A 56 5.75 -21.08 1.12
N ASN A 57 4.49 -20.87 1.51
CA ASN A 57 3.83 -21.54 2.64
C ASN A 57 4.60 -21.38 3.96
N SER A 58 5.26 -20.24 4.16
CA SER A 58 5.97 -19.88 5.38
C SER A 58 5.30 -18.67 6.05
N GLN A 59 5.31 -18.63 7.39
CA GLN A 59 4.78 -17.48 8.11
C GLN A 59 5.72 -16.28 7.95
N PRO A 60 5.20 -15.08 7.62
CA PRO A 60 5.97 -13.84 7.67
C PRO A 60 6.60 -13.63 9.04
N ASN A 61 7.81 -13.06 9.09
CA ASN A 61 8.38 -12.61 10.35
C ASN A 61 7.48 -11.48 10.92
N PRO A 62 6.94 -11.61 12.15
CA PRO A 62 5.96 -10.68 12.68
C PRO A 62 6.51 -9.27 12.86
N GLN A 63 7.77 -9.11 13.30
CA GLN A 63 8.40 -7.80 13.46
C GLN A 63 8.59 -7.10 12.11
N GLN A 64 9.06 -7.82 11.09
CA GLN A 64 9.25 -7.26 9.75
C GLN A 64 7.91 -6.91 9.08
N ALA A 65 6.90 -7.75 9.27
CA ALA A 65 5.56 -7.50 8.75
C ALA A 65 4.93 -6.27 9.43
N GLN A 66 4.99 -6.17 10.76
CA GLN A 66 4.48 -5.02 11.50
C GLN A 66 5.19 -3.73 11.11
N TYR A 67 6.53 -3.77 10.97
CA TYR A 67 7.30 -2.62 10.51
C TYR A 67 6.91 -2.21 9.07
N THR A 68 6.70 -3.18 8.18
CA THR A 68 6.23 -2.94 6.81
C THR A 68 4.86 -2.25 6.79
N LEU A 69 3.91 -2.74 7.58
CA LEU A 69 2.57 -2.17 7.70
C LEU A 69 2.63 -0.75 8.29
N THR A 70 3.49 -0.53 9.29
CA THR A 70 3.71 0.80 9.91
C THR A 70 4.28 1.81 8.90
N ILE A 71 5.26 1.41 8.08
CA ILE A 71 5.78 2.24 7.00
C ILE A 71 4.66 2.60 6.03
N LEU A 72 3.86 1.61 5.59
CA LEU A 72 2.75 1.85 4.68
C LEU A 72 1.76 2.88 5.25
N GLN A 73 1.31 2.69 6.49
CA GLN A 73 0.40 3.64 7.16
C GLN A 73 1.02 5.05 7.24
N THR A 74 2.29 5.13 7.62
CA THR A 74 3.02 6.41 7.75
C THR A 74 3.10 7.11 6.40
N GLN A 75 3.51 6.41 5.35
CA GLN A 75 3.64 6.99 4.01
C GLN A 75 2.29 7.38 3.41
N ALA A 76 1.24 6.57 3.61
CA ALA A 76 -0.11 6.92 3.19
C ALA A 76 -0.67 8.15 3.93
N LYS A 77 -0.27 8.37 5.18
CA LYS A 77 -0.65 9.53 5.98
C LYS A 77 0.11 10.79 5.58
N LEU A 78 1.43 10.70 5.40
CA LEU A 78 2.30 11.81 5.01
C LEU A 78 2.06 12.23 3.55
N HIS A 79 1.78 11.27 2.68
CA HIS A 79 1.58 11.48 1.26
C HIS A 79 0.25 10.85 0.81
N PRO A 80 -0.91 11.49 1.07
CA PRO A 80 -2.22 10.95 0.69
C PRO A 80 -2.36 10.64 -0.81
N GLY A 81 -1.65 11.39 -1.65
CA GLY A 81 -1.57 11.15 -3.10
C GLY A 81 -0.91 9.84 -3.49
N LEU A 82 -0.12 9.22 -2.59
CA LEU A 82 0.61 7.97 -2.86
C LEU A 82 -0.31 6.85 -3.34
N LEU A 83 -1.44 6.64 -2.67
CA LEU A 83 -2.36 5.55 -2.99
C LEU A 83 -3.08 5.78 -4.33
N CYS A 84 -3.23 7.04 -4.73
CA CYS A 84 -3.85 7.43 -5.99
C CYS A 84 -2.83 7.63 -7.12
N SER A 85 -1.53 7.61 -6.79
CA SER A 85 -0.46 7.81 -7.76
C SER A 85 -0.43 6.71 -8.82
N ARG A 86 -0.19 7.11 -10.06
CA ARG A 86 0.06 6.19 -11.18
C ARG A 86 1.55 6.00 -11.36
N GLY A 87 1.95 4.79 -11.71
CA GLY A 87 3.36 4.50 -11.98
C GLY A 87 3.65 4.78 -13.45
N GLN A 88 4.91 5.03 -13.82
CA GLN A 88 5.27 5.18 -15.23
C GLN A 88 4.96 3.92 -16.06
N GLU A 89 5.05 2.74 -15.44
CA GLU A 89 4.78 1.45 -16.09
C GLU A 89 3.33 0.96 -15.94
N ASN A 90 2.51 1.59 -15.09
CA ASN A 90 1.16 1.13 -14.78
C ASN A 90 0.19 2.30 -14.76
N ASP A 91 -0.76 2.30 -15.70
CA ASP A 91 -1.79 3.34 -15.81
C ASP A 91 -2.85 3.28 -14.69
N HIS A 92 -2.71 2.31 -13.78
CA HIS A 92 -3.65 2.09 -12.68
C HIS A 92 -3.11 2.74 -11.39
N PRO A 93 -3.99 3.36 -10.59
CA PRO A 93 -3.64 3.86 -9.27
C PRO A 93 -3.01 2.79 -8.38
N PHE A 94 -2.09 3.19 -7.51
CA PHE A 94 -1.37 2.26 -6.64
C PHE A 94 -2.29 1.40 -5.76
N TYR A 95 -3.43 1.94 -5.32
CA TYR A 95 -4.40 1.18 -4.52
C TYR A 95 -4.93 -0.07 -5.24
N CYS A 96 -5.01 -0.08 -6.57
CA CYS A 96 -5.45 -1.25 -7.36
C CYS A 96 -4.48 -2.42 -7.23
N TRP A 97 -3.20 -2.14 -6.97
CA TRP A 97 -2.21 -3.19 -6.71
C TRP A 97 -2.20 -3.57 -5.22
N LEU A 98 -2.28 -2.58 -4.33
CA LEU A 98 -2.07 -2.74 -2.90
C LEU A 98 -3.24 -3.45 -2.20
N LEU A 99 -4.46 -2.94 -2.35
CA LEU A 99 -5.61 -3.39 -1.55
C LEU A 99 -5.96 -4.87 -1.81
N PRO A 100 -5.99 -5.36 -3.07
CA PRO A 100 -6.19 -6.80 -3.32
C PRO A 100 -5.15 -7.69 -2.64
N ARG A 101 -3.89 -7.23 -2.58
CA ARG A 101 -2.81 -7.98 -1.91
C ARG A 101 -2.98 -7.99 -0.41
N LEU A 102 -3.41 -6.88 0.21
CA LEU A 102 -3.71 -6.87 1.64
C LEU A 102 -4.88 -7.82 1.97
N VAL A 103 -5.90 -7.89 1.11
CA VAL A 103 -6.99 -8.88 1.24
C VAL A 103 -6.44 -10.31 1.14
N GLN A 104 -5.59 -10.61 0.15
CA GLN A 104 -4.97 -11.93 0.01
C GLN A 104 -4.14 -12.32 1.24
N VAL A 105 -3.39 -11.37 1.79
CA VAL A 105 -2.63 -11.57 3.02
C VAL A 105 -3.57 -11.88 4.19
N ALA A 106 -4.68 -11.15 4.33
CA ALA A 106 -5.65 -11.36 5.40
C ALA A 106 -6.24 -12.77 5.36
N VAL A 107 -6.61 -13.24 4.17
CA VAL A 107 -7.12 -14.60 3.95
C VAL A 107 -6.06 -15.65 4.27
N SER A 108 -4.80 -15.38 3.97
CA SER A 108 -3.69 -16.33 4.16
C SER A 108 -3.21 -16.45 5.61
N LEU A 109 -3.48 -15.45 6.44
CA LEU A 109 -3.00 -15.39 7.83
C LEU A 109 -3.96 -16.05 8.85
N ASP A 110 -5.16 -16.45 8.43
CA ASP A 110 -6.16 -17.18 9.22
C ASP A 110 -6.32 -16.68 10.69
N GLY A 111 -6.44 -15.36 10.86
CA GLY A 111 -6.65 -14.74 12.18
C GLY A 111 -5.42 -14.69 13.10
N GLY A 112 -4.20 -14.83 12.56
CA GLY A 112 -2.96 -14.67 13.32
C GLY A 112 -2.70 -13.26 13.86
N SER A 113 -1.62 -13.08 14.63
CA SER A 113 -1.27 -11.84 15.35
C SER A 113 -1.12 -10.58 14.46
N LEU A 114 -0.92 -10.76 13.16
CA LEU A 114 -0.81 -9.66 12.18
C LEU A 114 -2.17 -9.21 11.61
N TYR A 115 -3.25 -9.92 11.89
CA TYR A 115 -4.56 -9.67 11.29
C TYR A 115 -5.10 -8.29 11.68
N ASP A 116 -5.02 -7.92 12.96
CA ASP A 116 -5.50 -6.61 13.43
C ASP A 116 -4.70 -5.46 12.82
N ASP A 117 -3.37 -5.56 12.80
CA ASP A 117 -2.49 -4.56 12.18
C ASP A 117 -2.77 -4.41 10.67
N LEU A 118 -3.05 -5.52 10.00
CA LEU A 118 -3.41 -5.53 8.59
C LEU A 118 -4.76 -4.85 8.35
N MET A 119 -5.76 -5.15 9.19
CA MET A 119 -7.08 -4.52 9.12
C MET A 119 -7.00 -3.01 9.37
N ILE A 120 -6.24 -2.59 10.38
CA ILE A 120 -5.97 -1.17 10.66
C ILE A 120 -5.33 -0.52 9.44
N THR A 121 -4.33 -1.17 8.84
CA THR A 121 -3.64 -0.67 7.64
C THR A 121 -4.58 -0.50 6.45
N MET A 122 -5.48 -1.47 6.23
CA MET A 122 -6.48 -1.38 5.16
C MET A 122 -7.46 -0.22 5.42
N ILE A 123 -7.94 -0.07 6.65
CA ILE A 123 -8.84 1.02 7.03
C ILE A 123 -8.16 2.38 6.85
N ASP A 124 -6.90 2.53 7.24
CA ASP A 124 -6.16 3.77 7.09
C ASP A 124 -5.86 4.09 5.62
N ALA A 125 -5.58 3.06 4.80
CA ALA A 125 -5.45 3.24 3.35
C ALA A 125 -6.76 3.73 2.72
N LEU A 126 -7.90 3.12 3.09
CA LEU A 126 -9.23 3.54 2.63
C LEU A 126 -9.55 4.96 3.10
N ARG A 127 -9.23 5.30 4.35
CA ARG A 127 -9.40 6.64 4.91
C ARG A 127 -8.55 7.66 4.16
N ALA A 128 -7.29 7.34 3.85
CA ALA A 128 -6.40 8.20 3.07
C ALA A 128 -6.92 8.44 1.65
N ILE A 129 -7.44 7.41 0.98
CA ILE A 129 -8.09 7.53 -0.34
C ILE A 129 -9.35 8.40 -0.27
N GLY A 130 -10.15 8.25 0.78
CA GLY A 130 -11.38 9.01 1.00
C GLY A 130 -11.16 10.45 1.46
N ARG A 131 -9.94 10.84 1.85
CA ARG A 131 -9.63 12.23 2.21
C ARG A 131 -9.52 13.08 0.94
N ASN A 132 -10.21 14.21 0.94
CA ASN A 132 -9.98 15.26 -0.04
C ASN A 132 -8.58 15.84 0.21
N SER A 133 -7.62 15.46 -0.62
CA SER A 133 -6.31 16.12 -0.66
C SER A 133 -6.48 17.42 -1.46
N SER A 134 -5.94 18.53 -0.95
CA SER A 134 -6.22 19.87 -1.47
C SER A 134 -5.74 20.07 -2.93
N GLU A 135 -6.68 20.62 -3.70
CA GLU A 135 -6.59 21.54 -4.85
C GLU A 135 -6.05 21.16 -6.24
N GLU A 136 -5.10 20.25 -6.45
CA GLU A 136 -4.54 20.10 -7.83
C GLU A 136 -5.07 18.91 -8.64
N ASP A 137 -5.74 17.94 -8.02
CA ASP A 137 -6.24 16.78 -8.75
C ASP A 137 -7.53 17.12 -9.53
N VAL A 138 -7.42 17.30 -10.85
CA VAL A 138 -8.53 17.27 -11.83
C VAL A 138 -9.03 15.82 -12.02
N SER A 139 -9.19 15.11 -10.91
CA SER A 139 -9.74 13.77 -10.85
C SER A 139 -11.26 13.87 -10.68
N TRP A 140 -11.99 13.26 -11.60
CA TRP A 140 -13.47 13.17 -11.61
C TRP A 140 -14.07 12.47 -10.37
N ALA A 141 -13.23 11.87 -9.52
CA ALA A 141 -13.61 11.27 -8.25
C ALA A 141 -12.77 11.87 -7.10
N LYS A 142 -13.40 12.70 -6.27
CA LYS A 142 -12.86 13.20 -5.00
C LYS A 142 -13.62 12.61 -3.81
N GLY A 143 -12.90 12.42 -2.70
CA GLY A 143 -13.46 12.04 -1.41
C GLY A 143 -14.30 10.76 -1.44
N ALA A 144 -15.54 10.86 -0.99
CA ALA A 144 -16.46 9.72 -0.89
C ALA A 144 -16.67 8.99 -2.22
N ARG A 145 -16.74 9.71 -3.36
CA ARG A 145 -16.93 9.10 -4.68
C ARG A 145 -15.75 8.20 -5.06
N ARG A 146 -14.53 8.64 -4.75
CA ARG A 146 -13.30 7.86 -4.97
C ARG A 146 -13.32 6.60 -4.10
N LEU A 147 -13.65 6.77 -2.82
CA LEU A 147 -13.77 5.65 -1.88
C LEU A 147 -14.80 4.61 -2.36
N SER A 148 -15.99 5.04 -2.83
CA SER A 148 -17.00 4.12 -3.36
C SER A 148 -16.51 3.30 -4.56
N MET A 149 -15.72 3.90 -5.45
CA MET A 149 -15.13 3.15 -6.56
C MET A 149 -14.09 2.14 -6.09
N VAL A 150 -13.25 2.53 -5.13
CA VAL A 150 -12.24 1.63 -4.55
C VAL A 150 -12.91 0.46 -3.84
N LEU A 151 -13.97 0.71 -3.08
CA LEU A 151 -14.76 -0.36 -2.45
C LEU A 151 -15.40 -1.28 -3.49
N ARG A 152 -15.92 -0.74 -4.61
CA ARG A 152 -16.42 -1.55 -5.73
C ARG A 152 -15.33 -2.41 -6.36
N HIS A 153 -14.12 -1.86 -6.52
CA HIS A 153 -12.98 -2.62 -7.03
C HIS A 153 -12.59 -3.77 -6.10
N ILE A 154 -12.48 -3.52 -4.79
CA ILE A 154 -12.21 -4.57 -3.79
C ILE A 154 -13.32 -5.62 -3.79
N HIS A 155 -14.59 -5.19 -3.83
CA HIS A 155 -15.74 -6.10 -3.87
C HIS A 155 -15.68 -7.03 -5.10
N SER A 156 -15.43 -6.49 -6.29
CA SER A 156 -15.27 -7.27 -7.52
C SER A 156 -14.10 -8.26 -7.42
N PHE A 157 -12.96 -7.82 -6.85
CA PHE A 157 -11.82 -8.70 -6.59
C PHE A 157 -12.19 -9.87 -5.65
N CYS A 158 -12.91 -9.60 -4.55
CA CYS A 158 -13.32 -10.63 -3.60
C CYS A 158 -14.32 -11.64 -4.18
N GLN A 159 -15.11 -11.25 -5.18
CA GLN A 159 -16.04 -12.14 -5.87
C GLN A 159 -15.35 -13.06 -6.91
N GLY A 160 -14.03 -12.91 -7.12
CA GLY A 160 -13.31 -13.67 -8.13
C GLY A 160 -13.64 -13.25 -9.56
N GLU A 161 -14.32 -12.12 -9.75
CA GLU A 161 -14.53 -11.56 -11.08
C GLU A 161 -13.22 -10.94 -11.58
N PRO A 162 -12.67 -11.35 -12.73
CA PRO A 162 -11.59 -10.60 -13.36
C PRO A 162 -12.14 -9.20 -13.64
N SER A 163 -11.56 -8.19 -12.99
CA SER A 163 -12.08 -6.82 -12.98
C SER A 163 -12.34 -6.32 -14.41
N ARG A 164 -13.60 -6.40 -14.87
CA ARG A 164 -14.10 -5.80 -16.12
C ARG A 164 -14.10 -4.27 -16.10
N VAL A 165 -13.55 -3.66 -15.05
CA VAL A 165 -13.45 -2.20 -14.87
C VAL A 165 -12.43 -1.56 -15.84
N VAL A 166 -11.71 -2.37 -16.64
CA VAL A 166 -10.80 -1.89 -17.70
C VAL A 166 -11.53 -1.24 -18.90
N SER A 167 -12.86 -1.36 -19.03
CA SER A 167 -13.58 -0.85 -20.22
C SER A 167 -14.46 0.40 -20.01
N GLU A 168 -14.60 0.95 -18.80
CA GLU A 168 -15.51 2.11 -18.57
C GLU A 168 -14.81 3.44 -18.26
N LEU A 169 -13.50 3.54 -18.50
CA LEU A 169 -12.74 4.79 -18.27
C LEU A 169 -12.21 5.48 -19.52
N THR A 170 -12.63 5.07 -20.72
CA THR A 170 -12.48 5.91 -21.90
C THR A 170 -13.51 7.05 -21.84
N PRO A 171 -13.10 8.32 -21.91
CA PRO A 171 -14.05 9.40 -22.13
C PRO A 171 -14.72 9.12 -23.47
N ARG A 172 -16.04 8.88 -23.47
CA ARG A 172 -16.83 8.97 -24.69
C ARG A 172 -16.68 10.41 -25.18
N HIS A 173 -15.87 10.60 -26.22
CA HIS A 173 -15.86 11.86 -26.96
C HIS A 173 -17.31 12.19 -27.37
N PRO A 174 -17.78 13.42 -27.14
CA PRO A 174 -19.02 13.87 -27.75
C PRO A 174 -18.70 14.31 -29.17
N PHE A 175 -19.29 13.66 -30.17
CA PHE A 175 -19.54 14.24 -31.50
C PHE A 175 -20.70 13.46 -32.14
N PRO A 176 -21.50 14.07 -33.02
CA PRO A 176 -21.18 15.21 -33.88
C PRO A 176 -21.64 16.58 -33.38
#